data_AF-A0A931ACU0-F1
#
_entry.id   AF-A0A931ACU0-F1
#
_cell.length_a   1.000
_cell.length_b   1.000
_cell.length_c   1.000
_cell.angle_alpha   90.00
_cell.angle_beta   90.00
_cell.angle_gamma   90.00
#
_symmetry.space_group_name_H-M   'P 1'
#
loop_
_entity.id
_entity.type
_entity.pdbx_description
1 polymer ?
#
loop_
_entity_poly.entity_id
_entity_poly.type
_entity_poly.pdbx_seq_one_letter_code
_entity_poly.pdbx_strand_id
1 'polypeptide(L)'
;MRVLIQLRPAPDVVAAVIDPGVVATAADVAGDLPGVLLDRAFTPVPVPRARPVSAHGDPLSPHQRMAFSLAPEDASVLVRGEIAGDESSTRSALLVSAVREVTGVFADPVIEPNPTCGGDGPVGDWHAVRRLLHASDLWAQGHDGAGVTLAVVDSGINARHVSSVIGSPVTVDDARSWSPPGVNRTPGRHAVGHGSMCAFDALLAAPKATLLDIPVLLSRRGGPGLDGLLSDAVAAYSHLRDVVNAMPAGSRSLVVSNSWGLFSTESDFPPGHPGNYSDNPAHPFNVIVGSLEDAGADILFAAGNCGRDCRDARCAFPDRPIAGANSHPAVTSVGGVDTRGERVGYSSQGPGRLSSRKPDLCAYTHFAGSEASGGADTGTSAACPVAAGVVAAVRTQRPATRLSPEQFRTLLHRTADDRSTVGFDHDYGYGVIDPPGILAALGRQAGTRAA
;
A
#
# COMPACT_ATOMS: atom_id res chain seq x y z
N MET A 1 -14.41 20.24 -2.61
CA MET A 1 -13.92 18.88 -2.88
C MET A 1 -12.44 18.97 -3.22
N ARG A 2 -11.58 18.20 -2.55
CA ARG A 2 -10.16 18.10 -2.91
C ARG A 2 -10.00 17.21 -4.13
N VAL A 3 -9.10 17.60 -5.02
CA VAL A 3 -8.86 16.93 -6.28
C VAL A 3 -7.37 16.88 -6.62
N LEU A 4 -7.00 15.82 -7.33
CA LEU A 4 -5.75 15.67 -8.05
C LEU A 4 -5.97 16.09 -9.51
N ILE A 5 -5.14 16.99 -10.01
CA ILE A 5 -5.23 17.49 -11.40
C ILE A 5 -4.01 16.96 -12.15
N GLN A 6 -4.27 16.17 -13.20
CA GLN A 6 -3.23 15.56 -14.02
C GLN A 6 -3.01 16.38 -15.28
N LEU A 7 -1.80 16.94 -15.41
CA LEU A 7 -1.40 17.77 -16.54
C LEU A 7 -0.36 17.08 -17.43
N ARG A 8 -0.33 17.44 -18.71
CA ARG A 8 0.78 17.18 -19.63
C ARG A 8 1.40 18.50 -20.06
N PRO A 9 2.24 19.12 -19.21
CA PRO A 9 2.97 20.32 -19.58
C PRO A 9 4.05 19.99 -20.62
N ALA A 10 4.82 20.99 -21.04
CA ALA A 10 5.92 20.79 -21.97
C ALA A 10 6.97 19.80 -21.41
N PRO A 11 7.64 18.99 -22.25
CA PRO A 11 8.56 17.93 -21.78
C PRO A 11 9.71 18.43 -20.90
N ASP A 12 10.17 19.67 -21.06
CA ASP A 12 11.17 20.29 -20.20
C ASP A 12 10.67 20.52 -18.77
N VAL A 13 9.41 20.92 -18.60
CA VAL A 13 8.75 21.02 -17.29
C VAL A 13 8.60 19.63 -16.66
N VAL A 14 8.21 18.63 -17.45
CA VAL A 14 8.12 17.24 -16.98
C VAL A 14 9.50 16.72 -16.53
N ALA A 15 10.55 17.00 -17.31
CA ALA A 15 11.92 16.63 -16.97
C ALA A 15 12.39 17.30 -15.67
N ALA A 16 12.05 18.57 -15.47
CA ALA A 16 12.35 19.29 -14.22
C ALA A 16 11.62 18.70 -13.01
N VAL A 17 10.40 18.19 -13.18
CA VAL A 17 9.64 17.51 -12.10
C VAL A 17 10.21 16.12 -11.79
N ILE A 18 10.75 15.42 -12.79
CA ILE A 18 11.37 14.09 -12.62
C ILE A 18 12.75 14.20 -11.95
N ASP A 19 13.49 15.27 -12.20
CA ASP A 19 14.83 15.45 -11.65
C ASP A 19 14.77 15.70 -10.13
N PRO A 20 15.28 14.78 -9.28
CA PRO A 20 15.26 14.97 -7.83
C PRO A 20 16.13 16.14 -7.35
N GLY A 21 17.01 16.67 -8.20
CA GLY A 21 17.83 17.86 -7.92
C GLY A 21 17.11 19.19 -8.19
N VAL A 22 15.91 19.17 -8.78
CA VAL A 22 15.16 20.36 -9.16
C VAL A 22 13.88 20.48 -8.32
N VAL A 23 13.62 21.69 -7.81
CA VAL A 23 12.39 21.98 -7.05
C VAL A 23 11.40 22.67 -7.98
N ALA A 24 10.47 21.89 -8.53
CA ALA A 24 9.32 22.42 -9.26
C ALA A 24 8.14 22.68 -8.30
N THR A 25 7.40 23.77 -8.50
CA THR A 25 6.20 24.08 -7.70
C THR A 25 4.92 23.79 -8.48
N ALA A 26 3.80 23.63 -7.77
CA ALA A 26 2.49 23.47 -8.40
C ALA A 26 2.15 24.64 -9.35
N ALA A 27 2.61 25.85 -9.05
CA ALA A 27 2.42 27.02 -9.90
C ALA A 27 3.25 26.96 -11.18
N ASP A 28 4.49 26.44 -11.13
CA ASP A 28 5.35 26.27 -12.31
C ASP A 28 4.76 25.27 -13.31
N VAL A 29 4.04 24.26 -12.80
CA VAL A 29 3.43 23.19 -13.60
C VAL A 29 2.06 23.59 -14.14
N ALA A 30 1.18 24.13 -13.28
CA ALA A 30 -0.23 24.30 -13.60
C ALA A 30 -0.62 25.74 -13.95
N GLY A 31 0.22 26.73 -13.64
CA GLY A 31 -0.15 28.14 -13.72
C GLY A 31 -1.40 28.45 -12.90
N ASP A 32 -2.27 29.31 -13.43
CA ASP A 32 -3.59 29.57 -12.86
C ASP A 32 -4.66 28.70 -13.53
N LEU A 33 -5.33 27.86 -12.74
CA LEU A 33 -6.42 27.01 -13.20
C LEU A 33 -7.80 27.61 -12.82
N PRO A 34 -8.69 27.88 -13.79
CA PRO A 34 -9.97 28.53 -13.51
C PRO A 34 -10.84 27.74 -12.52
N GLY A 35 -11.21 28.37 -11.41
CA GLY A 35 -12.09 27.76 -10.40
C GLY A 35 -11.43 26.68 -9.54
N VAL A 36 -10.10 26.60 -9.56
CA VAL A 36 -9.31 25.70 -8.71
C VAL A 36 -8.53 26.54 -7.70
N LEU A 37 -8.65 26.19 -6.42
CA LEU A 37 -7.71 26.65 -5.40
C LEU A 37 -6.53 25.68 -5.36
N LEU A 38 -5.39 26.04 -5.95
CA LEU A 38 -4.20 25.19 -5.97
C LEU A 38 -3.53 25.11 -4.60
N ASP A 39 -3.16 23.90 -4.19
CA ASP A 39 -2.31 23.69 -3.02
C ASP A 39 -0.84 23.87 -3.40
N ARG A 40 -0.29 25.02 -3.01
CA ARG A 40 1.10 25.39 -3.29
C ARG A 40 2.13 24.64 -2.45
N ALA A 41 1.72 23.96 -1.38
CA ALA A 41 2.59 23.17 -0.53
C ALA A 41 2.76 21.72 -1.03
N PHE A 42 1.90 21.28 -1.95
CA PHE A 42 2.03 19.98 -2.59
C PHE A 42 3.10 20.02 -3.69
N THR A 43 4.16 19.24 -3.51
CA THR A 43 5.19 19.06 -4.55
C THR A 43 4.57 18.32 -5.74
N PRO A 44 4.71 18.83 -6.98
CA PRO A 44 4.21 18.14 -8.16
C PRO A 44 4.81 16.74 -8.29
N VAL A 45 3.98 15.76 -8.67
CA VAL A 45 4.41 14.36 -8.77
C VAL A 45 4.34 13.87 -10.20
N PRO A 46 5.42 13.32 -10.78
CA PRO A 46 5.35 12.73 -12.11
C PRO A 46 4.58 11.39 -12.05
N VAL A 47 3.59 11.23 -12.92
CA VAL A 47 2.82 10.00 -13.07
C VAL A 47 3.22 9.31 -14.38
N PRO A 48 3.69 8.06 -14.32
CA PRO A 48 4.10 7.34 -15.51
C PRO A 48 2.91 7.03 -16.40
N ARG A 49 3.16 7.04 -17.72
CA ARG A 49 2.18 6.57 -18.68
C ARG A 49 2.16 5.06 -18.72
N ALA A 50 1.02 4.48 -18.33
CA ALA A 50 0.77 3.06 -18.50
C ALA A 50 0.47 2.75 -19.98
N ARG A 51 1.08 1.69 -20.51
CA ARG A 51 0.83 1.16 -21.86
C ARG A 51 0.72 -0.35 -21.80
N PRO A 52 -0.25 -0.98 -22.47
CA PRO A 52 -0.28 -2.42 -22.61
C PRO A 52 1.03 -2.94 -23.22
N VAL A 53 1.56 -4.05 -22.69
CA VAL A 53 2.74 -4.71 -23.31
C VAL A 53 2.38 -5.31 -24.67
N SER A 54 1.11 -5.72 -24.86
CA SER A 54 0.57 -6.20 -26.13
C SER A 54 0.02 -5.04 -26.97
N ALA A 55 0.32 -5.02 -28.27
CA ALA A 55 -0.19 -4.00 -29.21
C ALA A 55 -1.73 -3.96 -29.32
N HIS A 56 -2.43 -5.02 -28.88
CA HIS A 56 -3.90 -5.12 -28.87
C HIS A 56 -4.49 -5.10 -27.45
N GLY A 57 -3.69 -4.83 -26.42
CA GLY A 57 -4.18 -4.80 -25.05
C GLY A 57 -5.02 -3.54 -24.76
N ASP A 58 -5.95 -3.67 -23.82
CA ASP A 58 -6.80 -2.55 -23.37
C ASP A 58 -6.06 -1.75 -22.27
N PRO A 59 -5.67 -0.49 -22.49
CA PRO A 59 -4.92 0.30 -21.51
C PRO A 59 -5.60 0.48 -20.15
N LEU A 60 -6.89 0.18 -20.03
CA LEU A 60 -7.66 0.26 -18.80
C LEU A 60 -7.87 -1.09 -18.11
N SER A 61 -7.49 -2.20 -18.75
CA SER A 61 -7.63 -3.53 -18.15
C SER A 61 -6.56 -3.76 -17.08
N PRO A 62 -6.95 -4.01 -15.82
CA PRO A 62 -5.98 -4.19 -14.74
C PRO A 62 -5.45 -5.65 -14.67
N HIS A 63 -5.95 -6.56 -15.52
CA HIS A 63 -5.60 -7.98 -15.53
C HIS A 63 -4.53 -8.36 -16.57
N GLN A 64 -3.98 -7.39 -17.28
CA GLN A 64 -2.91 -7.61 -18.25
C GLN A 64 -1.61 -6.95 -17.77
N ARG A 65 -0.48 -7.40 -18.33
CA ARG A 65 0.80 -6.74 -18.09
C ARG A 65 0.85 -5.38 -18.77
N MET A 66 1.24 -4.38 -17.98
CA MET A 66 1.43 -3.00 -18.38
C MET A 66 2.91 -2.65 -18.31
N ALA A 67 3.38 -1.83 -19.23
CA ALA A 67 4.67 -1.15 -19.14
C ALA A 67 4.44 0.32 -18.76
N PHE A 68 5.36 0.88 -17.99
CA PHE A 68 5.25 2.24 -17.46
C PHE A 68 6.44 3.10 -17.90
N SER A 69 6.16 4.25 -18.52
CA SER A 69 7.18 5.19 -18.98
C SER A 69 7.13 6.49 -18.18
N LEU A 70 8.29 6.89 -17.64
CA LEU A 70 8.54 8.22 -17.09
C LEU A 70 9.32 9.12 -18.06
N ALA A 71 9.47 8.75 -19.34
CA ALA A 71 10.11 9.64 -20.30
C ALA A 71 9.36 10.98 -20.35
N PRO A 72 10.05 12.14 -20.43
CA PRO A 72 9.39 13.44 -20.35
C PRO A 72 8.29 13.67 -21.40
N GLU A 73 8.39 13.03 -22.56
CA GLU A 73 7.39 13.03 -23.63
C GLU A 73 6.16 12.16 -23.34
N ASP A 74 6.26 11.24 -22.39
CA ASP A 74 5.24 10.26 -22.05
C ASP A 74 4.51 10.59 -20.76
N ALA A 75 5.26 11.02 -19.74
CA ALA A 75 4.77 11.22 -18.40
C ALA A 75 3.79 12.41 -18.31
N SER A 76 3.04 12.40 -17.23
CA SER A 76 2.17 13.50 -16.83
C SER A 76 2.60 13.98 -15.45
N VAL A 77 2.13 15.14 -15.04
CA VAL A 77 2.43 15.72 -13.72
C VAL A 77 1.13 15.94 -12.97
N LEU A 78 1.10 15.51 -11.71
CA LEU A 78 0.01 15.78 -10.79
C LEU A 78 0.29 17.01 -9.95
N VAL A 79 -0.74 17.82 -9.78
CA VAL A 79 -0.83 18.84 -8.74
C VAL A 79 -2.08 18.62 -7.89
N ARG A 80 -2.11 19.17 -6.67
CA ARG A 80 -3.25 19.10 -5.75
C ARG A 80 -4.00 20.43 -5.74
N GLY A 81 -5.31 20.38 -5.62
CA GLY A 81 -6.14 21.57 -5.44
C GLY A 81 -7.53 21.26 -4.91
N GLU A 82 -8.35 22.30 -4.80
CA GLU A 82 -9.74 22.22 -4.37
C GLU A 82 -10.69 22.88 -5.39
N ILE A 83 -11.84 22.26 -5.61
CA ILE A 83 -12.96 22.79 -6.41
C ILE A 83 -14.23 22.85 -5.57
N ALA A 84 -15.17 23.73 -5.92
CA ALA A 84 -16.49 23.79 -5.26
C ALA A 84 -17.20 22.43 -5.35
N GLY A 85 -17.72 21.93 -4.22
CA GLY A 85 -18.21 20.54 -4.11
C GLY A 85 -19.48 20.27 -4.89
N ASP A 86 -20.41 21.22 -4.89
CA ASP A 86 -21.68 21.21 -5.60
C ASP A 86 -21.53 21.28 -7.13
N GLU A 87 -20.42 21.84 -7.63
CA GLU A 87 -20.12 21.92 -9.06
C GLU A 87 -19.02 20.95 -9.52
N SER A 88 -18.59 20.01 -8.66
CA SER A 88 -17.36 19.23 -8.85
C SER A 88 -17.29 18.49 -10.20
N SER A 89 -18.38 17.86 -10.63
CA SER A 89 -18.43 17.14 -11.92
C SER A 89 -18.37 18.09 -13.11
N THR A 90 -19.16 19.17 -13.09
CA THR A 90 -19.19 20.19 -14.15
C THR A 90 -17.84 20.90 -14.27
N ARG A 91 -17.23 21.28 -13.14
CA ARG A 91 -15.91 21.91 -13.09
C ARG A 91 -14.82 20.99 -13.63
N SER A 92 -14.86 19.71 -13.26
CA SER A 92 -13.91 18.71 -13.77
C SER A 92 -13.98 18.59 -15.29
N ALA A 93 -15.19 18.50 -15.86
CA ALA A 93 -15.39 18.45 -17.30
C ALA A 93 -14.93 19.74 -18.01
N LEU A 94 -15.24 20.91 -17.42
CA LEU A 94 -14.82 22.20 -17.96
C LEU A 94 -13.30 22.34 -17.99
N LEU A 95 -12.60 21.99 -16.91
CA LEU A 95 -11.14 22.04 -16.84
C LEU A 95 -10.48 21.20 -17.94
N VAL A 96 -10.91 19.95 -18.10
CA VAL A 96 -10.39 19.05 -19.15
C VAL A 96 -10.68 19.58 -20.56
N SER A 97 -11.82 20.26 -20.77
CA SER A 97 -12.20 20.81 -22.08
C SER A 97 -11.55 22.16 -22.41
N ALA A 98 -11.27 22.99 -21.40
CA ALA A 98 -10.86 24.38 -21.57
C ALA A 98 -9.36 24.61 -21.41
N VAL A 99 -8.66 23.74 -20.67
CA VAL A 99 -7.22 23.82 -20.45
C VAL A 99 -6.56 22.63 -21.14
N ARG A 100 -5.83 22.89 -22.23
CA ARG A 100 -5.28 21.86 -23.13
C ARG A 100 -4.35 20.89 -22.40
N GLU A 101 -3.62 21.39 -21.42
CA GLU A 101 -2.65 20.64 -20.64
C GLU A 101 -3.34 19.71 -19.63
N VAL A 102 -4.58 20.00 -19.22
CA VAL A 102 -5.31 19.19 -18.23
C VAL A 102 -5.87 17.94 -18.91
N THR A 103 -5.37 16.79 -18.48
CA THR A 103 -5.76 15.47 -19.00
C THR A 103 -6.76 14.73 -18.11
N GLY A 104 -6.89 15.15 -16.84
CA GLY A 104 -7.85 14.55 -15.93
C GLY A 104 -7.93 15.29 -14.59
N VAL A 105 -9.09 15.14 -13.94
CA VAL A 105 -9.36 15.62 -12.58
C VAL A 105 -9.89 14.43 -11.78
N PHE A 106 -9.22 14.12 -10.68
CA PHE A 106 -9.41 12.90 -9.89
C PHE A 106 -9.69 13.22 -8.42
N ALA A 107 -10.38 12.34 -7.72
CA ALA A 107 -10.67 12.52 -6.29
C ALA A 107 -9.38 12.44 -5.45
N ASP A 108 -9.29 13.28 -4.40
CA ASP A 108 -8.26 13.19 -3.36
C ASP A 108 -8.91 12.89 -1.99
N PRO A 109 -9.38 11.64 -1.78
CA PRO A 109 -10.12 11.26 -0.58
C PRO A 109 -9.21 11.23 0.66
N VAL A 110 -9.84 11.34 1.83
CA VAL A 110 -9.16 11.08 3.11
C VAL A 110 -8.85 9.59 3.20
N ILE A 111 -7.62 9.25 3.60
CA ILE A 111 -7.23 7.90 3.98
C ILE A 111 -7.08 7.83 5.49
N GLU A 112 -7.50 6.74 6.10
CA GLU A 112 -7.48 6.58 7.56
C GLU A 112 -6.93 5.20 7.93
N PRO A 113 -6.31 5.05 9.12
CA PRO A 113 -5.97 3.73 9.63
C PRO A 113 -7.25 2.91 9.83
N ASN A 114 -7.13 1.58 9.75
CA ASN A 114 -8.25 0.69 9.95
C ASN A 114 -8.40 0.27 11.43
N PRO A 115 -9.36 0.80 12.22
CA PRO A 115 -9.62 0.46 13.61
C PRO A 115 -10.62 -0.69 13.67
N THR A 116 -10.72 -1.31 14.83
CA THR A 116 -11.60 -2.47 15.03
C THR A 116 -12.77 -2.11 15.90
N CYS A 117 -13.84 -2.90 15.85
CA CYS A 117 -14.81 -2.86 16.93
C CYS A 117 -14.10 -3.38 18.19
N GLY A 118 -13.92 -2.50 19.17
CA GLY A 118 -13.37 -2.88 20.47
C GLY A 118 -14.35 -3.75 21.25
N GLY A 119 -13.84 -4.43 22.29
CA GLY A 119 -14.68 -5.15 23.27
C GLY A 119 -14.08 -6.49 23.69
N ASP A 120 -13.40 -7.18 22.78
CA ASP A 120 -12.80 -8.49 23.05
C ASP A 120 -11.28 -8.37 23.31
N GLY A 121 -10.79 -9.20 24.23
CA GLY A 121 -9.36 -9.29 24.55
C GLY A 121 -8.56 -10.02 23.48
N PRO A 122 -7.22 -9.92 23.49
CA PRO A 122 -6.37 -10.60 22.52
C PRO A 122 -6.57 -12.13 22.54
N VAL A 123 -6.51 -12.74 21.37
CA VAL A 123 -6.53 -14.20 21.18
C VAL A 123 -5.09 -14.65 20.94
N GLY A 124 -4.43 -15.09 22.01
CA GLY A 124 -3.01 -15.46 21.99
C GLY A 124 -2.08 -14.24 22.02
N ASP A 125 -0.80 -14.46 21.71
CA ASP A 125 0.25 -13.44 21.75
C ASP A 125 1.13 -13.48 20.48
N TRP A 126 1.98 -12.48 20.32
CA TRP A 126 2.90 -12.38 19.20
C TRP A 126 3.92 -13.54 19.14
N HIS A 127 4.19 -14.21 20.26
CA HIS A 127 4.99 -15.44 20.28
C HIS A 127 4.23 -16.61 19.62
N ALA A 128 2.93 -16.72 19.83
CA ALA A 128 2.06 -17.66 19.14
C ALA A 128 2.04 -17.39 17.64
N VAL A 129 1.93 -16.11 17.24
CA VAL A 129 2.04 -15.70 15.84
C VAL A 129 3.38 -16.14 15.24
N ARG A 130 4.52 -15.91 15.92
CA ARG A 130 5.83 -16.39 15.45
C ARG A 130 5.89 -17.91 15.26
N ARG A 131 5.25 -18.69 16.16
CA ARG A 131 5.17 -20.15 16.02
C ARG A 131 4.30 -20.56 14.82
N LEU A 132 3.14 -19.94 14.66
CA LEU A 132 2.21 -20.20 13.55
C LEU A 132 2.82 -19.83 12.19
N LEU A 133 3.68 -18.82 12.15
CA LEU A 133 4.45 -18.46 10.95
C LEU A 133 5.69 -19.31 10.74
N HIS A 134 6.01 -20.26 11.64
CA HIS A 134 7.25 -21.02 11.59
C HIS A 134 8.49 -20.12 11.46
N ALA A 135 8.51 -18.99 12.18
CA ALA A 135 9.53 -17.96 12.00
C ALA A 135 10.95 -18.49 12.27
N SER A 136 11.11 -19.40 13.25
CA SER A 136 12.39 -20.06 13.51
C SER A 136 12.92 -20.87 12.32
N ASP A 137 12.03 -21.54 11.58
CA ASP A 137 12.40 -22.38 10.43
C ASP A 137 12.78 -21.51 9.24
N LEU A 138 12.10 -20.37 9.05
CA LEU A 138 12.50 -19.33 8.11
C LEU A 138 13.92 -18.85 8.42
N TRP A 139 14.18 -18.43 9.65
CA TRP A 139 15.48 -17.89 10.06
C TRP A 139 16.60 -18.92 9.96
N ALA A 140 16.35 -20.17 10.35
CA ALA A 140 17.32 -21.26 10.25
C ALA A 140 17.72 -21.54 8.79
N GLN A 141 16.81 -21.28 7.84
CA GLN A 141 17.08 -21.38 6.41
C GLN A 141 17.64 -20.09 5.80
N GLY A 142 17.89 -19.04 6.60
CA GLY A 142 18.43 -17.76 6.14
C GLY A 142 17.38 -16.84 5.51
N HIS A 143 16.11 -16.95 5.91
CA HIS A 143 15.01 -16.08 5.53
C HIS A 143 14.59 -15.22 6.74
N ASP A 144 15.32 -14.14 7.01
CA ASP A 144 15.14 -13.32 8.23
C ASP A 144 14.97 -11.82 7.95
N GLY A 145 14.86 -11.44 6.68
CA GLY A 145 14.75 -10.04 6.24
C GLY A 145 16.08 -9.34 6.04
N ALA A 146 17.23 -9.99 6.32
CA ALA A 146 18.53 -9.36 6.10
C ALA A 146 18.70 -8.89 4.64
N GLY A 147 19.15 -7.65 4.46
CA GLY A 147 19.34 -7.03 3.14
C GLY A 147 18.04 -6.64 2.43
N VAL A 148 16.88 -6.80 3.07
CA VAL A 148 15.57 -6.41 2.52
C VAL A 148 15.14 -5.08 3.12
N THR A 149 14.61 -4.21 2.26
CA THR A 149 14.03 -2.93 2.67
C THR A 149 12.52 -3.11 2.82
N LEU A 150 11.94 -2.73 3.97
CA LEU A 150 10.50 -2.81 4.23
C LEU A 150 9.96 -1.42 4.57
N ALA A 151 9.15 -0.84 3.70
CA ALA A 151 8.50 0.44 3.92
C ALA A 151 7.20 0.27 4.71
N VAL A 152 7.08 0.97 5.84
CA VAL A 152 5.84 1.10 6.60
C VAL A 152 5.19 2.42 6.22
N VAL A 153 4.17 2.37 5.38
CA VAL A 153 3.41 3.53 4.89
C VAL A 153 2.22 3.75 5.82
N ASP A 154 2.40 4.57 6.86
CA ASP A 154 1.49 4.64 8.00
C ASP A 154 1.57 5.98 8.78
N SER A 155 1.49 5.97 10.11
CA SER A 155 1.49 7.13 11.02
C SER A 155 2.86 7.45 11.63
N GLY A 156 3.93 6.85 11.13
CA GLY A 156 5.27 6.99 11.69
C GLY A 156 5.66 5.87 12.66
N ILE A 157 6.97 5.59 12.75
CA ILE A 157 7.53 4.53 13.59
C ILE A 157 8.19 5.12 14.84
N ASN A 158 7.96 4.50 16.00
CA ASN A 158 8.79 4.67 17.19
C ASN A 158 9.69 3.44 17.36
N ALA A 159 10.91 3.51 16.81
CA ALA A 159 11.83 2.37 16.77
C ALA A 159 12.31 1.96 18.18
N ARG A 160 12.40 2.92 19.11
CA ARG A 160 12.77 2.64 20.51
C ARG A 160 11.72 1.77 21.20
N HIS A 161 10.44 2.12 21.03
CA HIS A 161 9.32 1.35 21.57
C HIS A 161 9.30 -0.07 20.98
N VAL A 162 9.31 -0.18 19.66
CA VAL A 162 9.31 -1.47 18.96
C VAL A 162 10.50 -2.32 19.41
N SER A 163 11.70 -1.75 19.50
CA SER A 163 12.90 -2.44 19.96
C SER A 163 12.79 -2.93 21.40
N SER A 164 12.17 -2.15 22.29
CA SER A 164 11.97 -2.56 23.69
C SER A 164 10.99 -3.72 23.83
N VAL A 165 9.91 -3.77 23.03
CA VAL A 165 8.89 -4.82 23.11
C VAL A 165 9.39 -6.10 22.45
N ILE A 166 10.00 -5.99 21.27
CA ILE A 166 10.45 -7.17 20.50
C ILE A 166 11.75 -7.79 21.04
N GLY A 167 12.52 -7.03 21.84
CA GLY A 167 13.76 -7.48 22.47
C GLY A 167 14.97 -7.51 21.52
N SER A 168 14.91 -6.84 20.37
CA SER A 168 16.03 -6.74 19.43
C SER A 168 16.16 -5.32 18.85
N PRO A 169 17.35 -4.90 18.39
CA PRO A 169 17.51 -3.63 17.71
C PRO A 169 16.63 -3.52 16.46
N VAL A 170 16.06 -2.35 16.24
CA VAL A 170 15.29 -2.01 15.04
C VAL A 170 16.11 -1.06 14.17
N THR A 171 16.34 -1.42 12.91
CA THR A 171 17.04 -0.57 11.96
C THR A 171 16.04 0.23 11.13
N VAL A 172 16.12 1.55 11.21
CA VAL A 172 15.39 2.48 10.34
C VAL A 172 16.40 3.19 9.46
N ASP A 173 16.21 3.16 8.15
CA ASP A 173 17.05 3.90 7.21
C ASP A 173 16.57 5.35 7.12
N ASP A 174 17.29 6.25 7.80
CA ASP A 174 16.95 7.67 7.78
C ASP A 174 17.00 8.23 6.35
N ALA A 175 18.03 7.92 5.56
CA ALA A 175 18.26 8.54 4.26
C ALA A 175 17.16 8.20 3.24
N ARG A 176 16.69 6.95 3.24
CA ARG A 176 15.63 6.48 2.31
C ARG A 176 14.22 6.63 2.86
N SER A 177 14.05 7.08 4.11
CA SER A 177 12.74 7.44 4.67
C SER A 177 12.25 8.80 4.15
N TRP A 178 10.94 8.99 4.15
CA TRP A 178 10.27 10.15 3.55
C TRP A 178 9.23 10.72 4.53
N SER A 179 8.84 11.98 4.38
CA SER A 179 7.74 12.57 5.15
C SER A 179 6.96 13.56 4.28
N PRO A 180 5.63 13.62 4.42
CA PRO A 180 4.83 14.55 3.64
C PRO A 180 5.15 16.01 4.02
N PRO A 181 4.89 16.98 3.13
CA PRO A 181 5.07 18.39 3.42
C PRO A 181 4.36 18.80 4.72
N GLY A 182 5.08 19.48 5.60
CA GLY A 182 4.54 19.86 6.91
C GLY A 182 4.53 18.73 7.95
N VAL A 183 5.12 17.57 7.70
CA VAL A 183 5.42 16.61 8.78
C VAL A 183 6.90 16.66 9.12
N ASN A 184 7.20 16.70 10.42
CA ASN A 184 8.59 16.69 10.88
C ASN A 184 9.26 15.38 10.46
N ARG A 185 10.35 15.48 9.70
CA ARG A 185 11.12 14.32 9.25
C ARG A 185 11.97 13.79 10.41
N THR A 186 11.42 12.85 11.16
CA THR A 186 12.09 12.18 12.28
C THR A 186 11.97 10.66 12.21
N PRO A 187 12.50 10.00 11.17
CA PRO A 187 12.38 8.55 10.98
C PRO A 187 12.73 7.76 12.24
N GLY A 188 11.85 6.83 12.63
CA GLY A 188 11.99 5.97 13.80
C GLY A 188 11.81 6.68 15.15
N ARG A 189 11.46 7.97 15.16
CA ARG A 189 11.29 8.79 16.38
C ARG A 189 9.91 9.44 16.48
N HIS A 190 8.92 8.94 15.74
CA HIS A 190 7.54 9.40 15.86
C HIS A 190 6.90 8.95 17.19
N ALA A 191 5.68 9.42 17.47
CA ALA A 191 4.93 8.95 18.63
C ALA A 191 4.63 7.45 18.52
N VAL A 192 4.51 6.77 19.67
CA VAL A 192 4.02 5.39 19.70
C VAL A 192 2.56 5.38 19.23
N GLY A 193 2.23 4.51 18.29
CA GLY A 193 0.93 4.49 17.63
C GLY A 193 0.84 3.41 16.55
N HIS A 194 -0.12 3.58 15.63
CA HIS A 194 -0.48 2.62 14.60
C HIS A 194 0.71 2.20 13.70
N GLY A 195 1.57 3.13 13.29
CA GLY A 195 2.76 2.80 12.51
C GLY A 195 3.82 2.02 13.29
N SER A 196 3.88 2.18 14.61
CA SER A 196 4.76 1.39 15.48
C SER A 196 4.25 -0.05 15.66
N MET A 197 2.93 -0.23 15.75
CA MET A 197 2.29 -1.55 15.69
C MET A 197 2.63 -2.26 14.37
N CYS A 198 2.44 -1.58 13.24
CA CYS A 198 2.73 -2.18 11.93
C CYS A 198 4.22 -2.54 11.77
N ALA A 199 5.12 -1.70 12.27
CA ALA A 199 6.55 -2.02 12.27
C ALA A 199 6.88 -3.25 13.13
N PHE A 200 6.29 -3.35 14.33
CA PHE A 200 6.44 -4.50 15.21
C PHE A 200 5.97 -5.80 14.55
N ASP A 201 4.76 -5.80 13.99
CA ASP A 201 4.13 -6.95 13.36
C ASP A 201 4.93 -7.49 12.16
N ALA A 202 5.50 -6.60 11.35
CA ALA A 202 6.36 -6.98 10.24
C ALA A 202 7.66 -7.65 10.69
N LEU A 203 8.24 -7.20 11.80
CA LEU A 203 9.46 -7.76 12.38
C LEU A 203 9.23 -9.11 13.10
N LEU A 204 7.99 -9.60 13.19
CA LEU A 204 7.73 -10.94 13.73
C LEU A 204 8.33 -12.04 12.86
N ALA A 205 8.28 -11.90 11.53
CA ALA A 205 8.86 -12.85 10.58
C ALA A 205 10.20 -12.37 9.99
N ALA A 206 10.40 -11.05 9.82
CA ALA A 206 11.61 -10.47 9.23
C ALA A 206 12.40 -9.60 10.22
N PRO A 207 12.96 -10.16 11.30
CA PRO A 207 13.59 -9.39 12.37
C PRO A 207 14.83 -8.58 11.94
N LYS A 208 15.43 -8.86 10.78
CA LYS A 208 16.60 -8.14 10.24
C LYS A 208 16.27 -7.23 9.06
N ALA A 209 14.99 -7.04 8.73
CA ALA A 209 14.60 -6.07 7.71
C ALA A 209 15.02 -4.64 8.10
N THR A 210 15.45 -3.87 7.11
CA THR A 210 15.68 -2.43 7.28
C THR A 210 14.38 -1.69 6.98
N LEU A 211 13.85 -0.99 7.97
CA LEU A 211 12.57 -0.27 7.85
C LEU A 211 12.76 1.08 7.15
N LEU A 212 11.83 1.45 6.28
CA LEU A 212 11.62 2.84 5.86
C LEU A 212 10.38 3.39 6.57
N ASP A 213 10.54 4.56 7.18
CA ASP A 213 9.46 5.25 7.88
C ASP A 213 8.78 6.25 6.93
N ILE A 214 7.50 6.01 6.60
CA ILE A 214 6.75 6.75 5.59
C ILE A 214 5.41 7.21 6.21
N PRO A 215 5.38 8.31 6.99
CA PRO A 215 4.27 8.72 7.84
C PRO A 215 3.16 9.48 7.08
N VAL A 216 2.56 8.86 6.05
CA VAL A 216 1.48 9.48 5.24
C VAL A 216 0.23 9.83 6.04
N LEU A 217 -0.07 9.11 7.12
CA LEU A 217 -1.22 9.35 8.00
C LEU A 217 -0.99 10.50 9.00
N LEU A 218 0.11 11.23 8.86
CA LEU A 218 0.36 12.50 9.56
C LEU A 218 0.21 13.72 8.65
N SER A 219 -0.18 13.53 7.39
CA SER A 219 -0.23 14.60 6.38
C SER A 219 -1.31 15.66 6.62
N ARG A 220 -2.31 15.42 7.48
CA ARG A 220 -3.33 16.42 7.83
C ARG A 220 -3.01 17.12 9.16
N ARG A 221 -3.01 18.46 9.12
CA ARG A 221 -2.91 19.34 10.30
C ARG A 221 -4.26 19.98 10.59
N GLY A 222 -5.20 19.24 11.19
CA GLY A 222 -6.50 19.82 11.53
C GLY A 222 -7.56 18.82 11.95
N GLY A 223 -7.39 18.21 13.12
CA GLY A 223 -8.33 17.27 13.73
C GLY A 223 -7.62 16.40 14.77
N PRO A 224 -8.34 15.81 15.73
CA PRO A 224 -7.74 14.92 16.74
C PRO A 224 -7.48 13.48 16.23
N GLY A 225 -7.76 13.17 14.96
CA GLY A 225 -7.64 11.84 14.38
C GLY A 225 -6.32 11.59 13.65
N LEU A 226 -5.96 10.31 13.50
CA LEU A 226 -4.95 9.86 12.54
C LEU A 226 -5.61 9.75 11.16
N ASP A 227 -5.28 10.65 10.24
CA ASP A 227 -5.76 10.62 8.86
C ASP A 227 -4.73 11.24 7.89
N GLY A 228 -4.83 10.88 6.63
CA GLY A 228 -3.93 11.33 5.58
C GLY A 228 -4.65 11.68 4.28
N LEU A 229 -3.88 12.20 3.33
CA LEU A 229 -4.35 12.51 1.98
C LEU A 229 -3.84 11.45 0.99
N LEU A 230 -4.71 11.00 0.09
CA LEU A 230 -4.31 10.06 -0.97
C LEU A 230 -3.20 10.66 -1.85
N SER A 231 -3.22 11.97 -2.08
CA SER A 231 -2.15 12.70 -2.79
C SER A 231 -0.77 12.53 -2.14
N ASP A 232 -0.69 12.51 -0.81
CA ASP A 232 0.58 12.33 -0.11
C ASP A 232 1.06 10.87 -0.17
N ALA A 233 0.13 9.92 -0.28
CA ALA A 233 0.46 8.55 -0.64
C ALA A 233 0.98 8.46 -2.09
N VAL A 234 0.44 9.23 -3.05
CA VAL A 234 0.98 9.31 -4.42
C VAL A 234 2.43 9.79 -4.39
N ALA A 235 2.73 10.87 -3.65
CA ALA A 235 4.10 11.38 -3.51
C ALA A 235 5.05 10.35 -2.86
N ALA A 236 4.59 9.68 -1.79
CA ALA A 236 5.34 8.62 -1.13
C ALA A 236 5.67 7.45 -2.07
N TYR A 237 4.71 7.03 -2.90
CA TYR A 237 4.91 5.94 -3.87
C TYR A 237 5.87 6.33 -4.99
N SER A 238 5.86 7.60 -5.42
CA SER A 238 6.88 8.13 -6.34
C SER A 238 8.28 8.02 -5.73
N HIS A 239 8.46 8.48 -4.49
CA HIS A 239 9.72 8.33 -3.76
C HIS A 239 10.17 6.87 -3.62
N LEU A 240 9.24 5.97 -3.26
CA LEU A 240 9.55 4.53 -3.14
C LEU A 240 9.97 3.90 -4.48
N ARG A 241 9.45 4.41 -5.60
CA ARG A 241 9.86 3.98 -6.94
C ARG A 241 11.31 4.38 -7.23
N ASP A 242 11.72 5.59 -6.84
CA ASP A 242 13.12 6.02 -6.95
C ASP A 242 14.03 5.18 -6.08
N VAL A 243 13.60 4.87 -4.85
CA VAL A 243 14.30 3.96 -3.95
C VAL A 243 14.53 2.58 -4.59
N VAL A 244 13.51 1.97 -5.20
CA VAL A 244 13.63 0.66 -5.87
C VAL A 244 14.53 0.71 -7.11
N ASN A 245 14.43 1.78 -7.89
CA ASN A 245 15.24 1.96 -9.10
C ASN A 245 16.72 2.14 -8.78
N ALA A 246 17.03 2.80 -7.65
CA ALA A 246 18.39 2.96 -7.16
C ALA A 246 18.98 1.66 -6.56
N MET A 247 18.16 0.64 -6.25
CA MET A 247 18.66 -0.63 -5.72
C MET A 247 19.43 -1.44 -6.78
N PRO A 248 20.58 -2.04 -6.42
CA PRO A 248 21.29 -2.98 -7.28
C PRO A 248 20.40 -4.14 -7.70
N ALA A 249 20.41 -4.50 -8.99
CA ALA A 249 19.55 -5.55 -9.54
C ALA A 249 19.69 -6.91 -8.80
N GLY A 250 20.89 -7.23 -8.32
CA GLY A 250 21.18 -8.49 -7.61
C GLY A 250 20.57 -8.58 -6.19
N SER A 251 20.17 -7.46 -5.59
CA SER A 251 19.63 -7.37 -4.23
C SER A 251 18.36 -6.54 -4.14
N ARG A 252 17.68 -6.30 -5.27
CA ARG A 252 16.46 -5.49 -5.33
C ARG A 252 15.32 -6.22 -4.60
N SER A 253 15.00 -5.73 -3.42
CA SER A 253 13.95 -6.25 -2.55
C SER A 253 13.35 -5.10 -1.73
N LEU A 254 12.22 -4.58 -2.19
CA LEU A 254 11.39 -3.63 -1.45
C LEU A 254 10.03 -4.25 -1.18
N VAL A 255 9.64 -4.29 0.09
CA VAL A 255 8.30 -4.67 0.52
C VAL A 255 7.60 -3.42 1.07
N VAL A 256 6.38 -3.14 0.62
CA VAL A 256 5.61 -1.96 1.02
C VAL A 256 4.35 -2.42 1.76
N SER A 257 4.25 -2.12 3.05
CA SER A 257 3.09 -2.44 3.87
C SER A 257 2.21 -1.20 4.07
N ASN A 258 0.91 -1.35 3.79
CA ASN A 258 -0.07 -0.27 3.87
C ASN A 258 -1.26 -0.70 4.72
N SER A 259 -1.38 -0.12 5.91
CA SER A 259 -2.42 -0.46 6.88
C SER A 259 -3.50 0.63 7.00
N TRP A 260 -3.87 1.20 5.85
CA TRP A 260 -4.86 2.27 5.73
C TRP A 260 -5.80 2.01 4.55
N GLY A 261 -6.91 2.75 4.51
CA GLY A 261 -7.90 2.65 3.45
C GLY A 261 -8.93 3.76 3.53
N LEU A 262 -9.99 3.60 2.75
CA LEU A 262 -11.20 4.42 2.83
C LEU A 262 -12.21 3.78 3.79
N PHE A 263 -13.01 4.61 4.46
CA PHE A 263 -14.18 4.18 5.25
C PHE A 263 -15.51 4.45 4.54
N SER A 264 -15.51 5.39 3.60
CA SER A 264 -16.68 5.74 2.80
C SER A 264 -16.24 6.20 1.41
N THR A 265 -17.19 6.21 0.48
CA THR A 265 -17.01 6.82 -0.85
C THR A 265 -17.47 8.27 -0.90
N GLU A 266 -17.72 8.91 0.25
CA GLU A 266 -18.29 10.27 0.30
C GLU A 266 -17.35 11.33 -0.28
N SER A 267 -16.04 11.15 -0.06
CA SER A 267 -15.00 12.03 -0.61
C SER A 267 -14.53 11.61 -2.00
N ASP A 268 -15.20 10.63 -2.63
CA ASP A 268 -14.89 10.13 -3.96
C ASP A 268 -15.91 10.65 -4.99
N PHE A 269 -15.56 10.62 -6.27
CA PHE A 269 -16.56 10.82 -7.32
C PHE A 269 -17.49 9.60 -7.41
N PRO A 270 -18.72 9.74 -7.96
CA PRO A 270 -19.63 8.60 -8.10
C PRO A 270 -19.06 7.52 -9.04
N PRO A 271 -19.43 6.24 -8.86
CA PRO A 271 -19.02 5.16 -9.77
C PRO A 271 -19.32 5.49 -11.24
N GLY A 272 -18.38 5.21 -12.12
CA GLY A 272 -18.46 5.55 -13.55
C GLY A 272 -17.90 6.93 -13.92
N HIS A 273 -17.65 7.82 -12.95
CA HIS A 273 -16.94 9.07 -13.20
C HIS A 273 -15.44 8.81 -13.44
N PRO A 274 -14.79 9.43 -14.45
CA PRO A 274 -13.38 9.20 -14.77
C PRO A 274 -12.43 9.62 -13.64
N GLY A 275 -12.86 10.52 -12.76
CA GLY A 275 -12.10 10.95 -11.59
C GLY A 275 -12.20 10.05 -10.36
N ASN A 276 -13.07 9.04 -10.37
CA ASN A 276 -13.29 8.18 -9.20
C ASN A 276 -12.02 7.39 -8.83
N TYR A 277 -11.72 7.21 -7.54
CA TYR A 277 -10.57 6.43 -7.08
C TYR A 277 -10.92 4.95 -6.86
N SER A 278 -12.05 4.70 -6.22
CA SER A 278 -12.44 3.40 -5.68
C SER A 278 -12.63 2.32 -6.75
N ASP A 279 -13.14 2.70 -7.92
CA ASP A 279 -13.61 1.86 -9.02
C ASP A 279 -12.88 2.12 -10.35
N ASN A 280 -11.94 3.08 -10.42
CA ASN A 280 -11.21 3.38 -11.66
C ASN A 280 -9.74 2.95 -11.59
N PRO A 281 -9.30 1.94 -12.38
CA PRO A 281 -7.89 1.55 -12.44
C PRO A 281 -6.99 2.66 -13.01
N ALA A 282 -7.53 3.63 -13.76
CA ALA A 282 -6.78 4.76 -14.30
C ALA A 282 -6.65 5.93 -13.31
N HIS A 283 -7.21 5.84 -12.11
CA HIS A 283 -6.94 6.82 -11.07
C HIS A 283 -5.41 6.90 -10.82
N PRO A 284 -4.81 8.09 -10.70
CA PRO A 284 -3.35 8.22 -10.65
C PRO A 284 -2.68 7.42 -9.53
N PHE A 285 -3.34 7.28 -8.38
CA PHE A 285 -2.81 6.40 -7.32
C PHE A 285 -2.83 4.91 -7.70
N ASN A 286 -3.86 4.44 -8.41
CA ASN A 286 -3.89 3.04 -8.90
C ASN A 286 -2.81 2.82 -9.98
N VAL A 287 -2.58 3.82 -10.84
CA VAL A 287 -1.50 3.79 -11.84
C VAL A 287 -0.11 3.73 -11.17
N ILE A 288 0.15 4.57 -10.16
CA ILE A 288 1.47 4.59 -9.51
C ILE A 288 1.73 3.31 -8.71
N VAL A 289 0.71 2.73 -8.08
CA VAL A 289 0.77 1.40 -7.43
C VAL A 289 1.20 0.32 -8.42
N GLY A 290 0.55 0.25 -9.60
CA GLY A 290 0.96 -0.68 -10.65
C GLY A 290 2.40 -0.45 -11.13
N SER A 291 2.80 0.82 -11.26
CA SER A 291 4.15 1.16 -11.71
C SER A 291 5.25 0.81 -10.71
N LEU A 292 4.95 0.82 -9.41
CA LEU A 292 5.89 0.46 -8.35
C LEU A 292 6.05 -1.06 -8.25
N GLU A 293 4.98 -1.83 -8.48
CA GLU A 293 5.05 -3.28 -8.59
C GLU A 293 5.88 -3.72 -9.80
N ASP A 294 5.65 -3.09 -10.96
CA ASP A 294 6.44 -3.32 -12.18
C ASP A 294 7.93 -3.02 -11.99
N ALA A 295 8.25 -1.98 -11.21
CA ALA A 295 9.64 -1.66 -10.84
C ALA A 295 10.28 -2.72 -9.92
N GLY A 296 9.49 -3.61 -9.33
CA GLY A 296 9.94 -4.78 -8.57
C GLY A 296 9.62 -4.75 -7.07
N ALA A 297 8.71 -3.89 -6.61
CA ALA A 297 8.26 -3.90 -5.22
C ALA A 297 7.13 -4.90 -4.97
N ASP A 298 7.14 -5.56 -3.82
CA ASP A 298 5.96 -6.27 -3.31
C ASP A 298 5.09 -5.30 -2.51
N ILE A 299 3.83 -5.16 -2.89
CA ILE A 299 2.91 -4.21 -2.27
C ILE A 299 1.79 -4.98 -1.58
N LEU A 300 1.65 -4.76 -0.27
CA LEU A 300 0.60 -5.34 0.55
C LEU A 300 -0.30 -4.24 1.10
N PHE A 301 -1.60 -4.49 1.08
CA PHE A 301 -2.62 -3.60 1.64
C PHE A 301 -3.54 -4.39 2.58
N ALA A 302 -3.85 -3.80 3.73
CA ALA A 302 -4.93 -4.28 4.58
C ALA A 302 -6.27 -4.26 3.83
N ALA A 303 -7.08 -5.32 3.93
CA ALA A 303 -8.37 -5.41 3.25
C ALA A 303 -9.40 -4.37 3.76
N GLY A 304 -9.19 -3.81 4.95
CA GLY A 304 -10.10 -2.89 5.61
C GLY A 304 -10.88 -3.57 6.74
N ASN A 305 -11.48 -2.74 7.60
CA ASN A 305 -12.19 -3.23 8.79
C ASN A 305 -13.72 -3.02 8.71
N CYS A 306 -14.27 -3.18 7.50
CA CYS A 306 -15.69 -3.03 7.23
C CYS A 306 -16.40 -4.39 7.07
N GLY A 307 -15.90 -5.41 7.76
CA GLY A 307 -16.48 -6.76 7.77
C GLY A 307 -17.92 -6.77 8.29
N ARG A 308 -18.77 -7.62 7.72
CA ARG A 308 -20.22 -7.59 7.93
C ARG A 308 -20.65 -7.93 9.36
N ASP A 309 -19.87 -8.77 10.04
CA ASP A 309 -20.20 -9.27 11.38
C ASP A 309 -19.79 -8.29 12.48
N CYS A 310 -18.79 -7.46 12.20
CA CYS A 310 -18.28 -6.46 13.12
C CYS A 310 -17.74 -5.26 12.34
N ARG A 311 -18.62 -4.43 11.81
CA ARG A 311 -18.21 -3.30 10.98
C ARG A 311 -17.72 -2.14 11.85
N ASP A 312 -16.56 -1.56 11.53
CA ASP A 312 -16.11 -0.31 12.14
C ASP A 312 -17.17 0.80 11.98
N ALA A 313 -17.36 1.63 13.00
CA ALA A 313 -18.44 2.62 13.05
C ALA A 313 -18.35 3.67 11.94
N ARG A 314 -17.16 3.92 11.38
CA ARG A 314 -16.95 4.88 10.28
C ARG A 314 -17.33 4.30 8.92
N CYS A 315 -17.45 2.97 8.81
CA CYS A 315 -17.71 2.33 7.52
C CYS A 315 -19.10 2.68 6.98
N ALA A 316 -19.11 3.42 5.88
CA ALA A 316 -20.32 3.82 5.16
C ALA A 316 -20.34 3.28 3.71
N PHE A 317 -19.60 2.21 3.43
CA PHE A 317 -19.74 1.49 2.16
C PHE A 317 -21.10 0.79 2.06
N PRO A 318 -21.83 0.94 0.94
CA PRO A 318 -23.03 0.16 0.70
C PRO A 318 -22.71 -1.32 0.42
N ASP A 319 -21.62 -1.57 -0.31
CA ASP A 319 -21.08 -2.89 -0.64
C ASP A 319 -19.58 -2.79 -0.99
N ARG A 320 -18.92 -3.96 -1.15
CA ARG A 320 -17.55 -4.09 -1.67
C ARG A 320 -16.57 -3.11 -0.98
N PRO A 321 -16.33 -3.27 0.33
CA PRO A 321 -15.52 -2.33 1.11
C PRO A 321 -14.02 -2.37 0.78
N ILE A 322 -13.56 -3.38 0.05
CA ILE A 322 -12.20 -3.45 -0.46
C ILE A 322 -12.14 -2.59 -1.73
N ALA A 323 -11.76 -1.32 -1.58
CA ALA A 323 -11.82 -0.30 -2.61
C ALA A 323 -10.43 0.22 -3.05
N GLY A 324 -10.34 0.80 -4.25
CA GLY A 324 -9.13 1.46 -4.74
C GLY A 324 -7.91 0.54 -4.71
N ALA A 325 -6.77 1.05 -4.22
CA ALA A 325 -5.51 0.33 -4.15
C ALA A 325 -5.60 -1.00 -3.37
N ASN A 326 -6.41 -1.07 -2.31
CA ASN A 326 -6.63 -2.29 -1.52
C ASN A 326 -7.23 -3.43 -2.37
N SER A 327 -7.88 -3.10 -3.49
CA SER A 327 -8.47 -4.05 -4.44
C SER A 327 -7.69 -4.21 -5.74
N HIS A 328 -6.55 -3.53 -5.87
CA HIS A 328 -5.75 -3.53 -7.09
C HIS A 328 -5.15 -4.93 -7.37
N PRO A 329 -5.13 -5.43 -8.62
CA PRO A 329 -4.62 -6.78 -8.91
C PRO A 329 -3.11 -6.94 -8.75
N ALA A 330 -2.36 -5.84 -8.79
CA ALA A 330 -0.92 -5.84 -8.51
C ALA A 330 -0.58 -5.85 -7.00
N VAL A 331 -1.56 -5.72 -6.10
CA VAL A 331 -1.31 -5.77 -4.65
C VAL A 331 -1.77 -7.09 -4.05
N THR A 332 -1.13 -7.51 -2.97
CA THR A 332 -1.66 -8.55 -2.09
C THR A 332 -2.54 -7.88 -1.03
N SER A 333 -3.85 -8.04 -1.16
CA SER A 333 -4.86 -7.58 -0.21
C SER A 333 -4.98 -8.60 0.93
N VAL A 334 -4.79 -8.15 2.17
CA VAL A 334 -4.63 -9.01 3.34
C VAL A 334 -5.82 -8.87 4.28
N GLY A 335 -6.60 -9.94 4.40
CA GLY A 335 -7.63 -10.11 5.43
C GLY A 335 -7.04 -10.53 6.78
N GLY A 336 -7.87 -10.54 7.82
CA GLY A 336 -7.47 -10.86 9.19
C GLY A 336 -8.03 -12.19 9.67
N VAL A 337 -7.19 -13.00 10.32
CA VAL A 337 -7.58 -14.16 11.14
C VAL A 337 -7.00 -14.05 12.54
N ASP A 338 -7.67 -14.62 13.53
CA ASP A 338 -7.09 -14.77 14.87
C ASP A 338 -6.02 -15.88 14.91
N THR A 339 -5.41 -16.13 16.07
CA THR A 339 -4.39 -17.19 16.21
C THR A 339 -4.93 -18.63 16.13
N ARG A 340 -6.24 -18.82 16.01
CA ARG A 340 -6.88 -20.11 15.67
C ARG A 340 -7.07 -20.27 14.16
N GLY A 341 -6.83 -19.21 13.40
CA GLY A 341 -7.04 -19.15 11.96
C GLY A 341 -8.49 -18.87 11.57
N GLU A 342 -9.31 -18.40 12.51
CA GLU A 342 -10.70 -18.00 12.24
C GLU A 342 -10.75 -16.54 11.78
N ARG A 343 -11.54 -16.23 10.75
CA ARG A 343 -11.69 -14.85 10.27
C ARG A 343 -12.29 -13.99 11.36
N VAL A 344 -11.61 -12.88 11.67
CA VAL A 344 -12.12 -11.88 12.60
C VAL A 344 -13.27 -11.11 11.97
N GLY A 345 -14.34 -10.86 12.73
CA GLY A 345 -15.61 -10.32 12.21
C GLY A 345 -15.48 -8.96 11.50
N TYR A 346 -14.48 -8.16 11.87
CA TYR A 346 -14.20 -6.87 11.24
C TYR A 346 -13.46 -6.96 9.92
N SER A 347 -12.81 -8.09 9.60
CA SER A 347 -12.07 -8.22 8.34
C SER A 347 -13.02 -8.05 7.16
N SER A 348 -12.78 -7.02 6.34
CA SER A 348 -13.54 -6.75 5.11
C SER A 348 -13.54 -7.98 4.20
N GLN A 349 -14.70 -8.25 3.60
CA GLN A 349 -14.89 -9.34 2.66
C GLN A 349 -15.03 -8.83 1.23
N GLY A 350 -14.69 -9.70 0.29
CA GLY A 350 -14.88 -9.45 -1.13
C GLY A 350 -16.34 -9.43 -1.59
N PRO A 351 -16.55 -9.14 -2.90
CA PRO A 351 -15.52 -8.90 -3.92
C PRO A 351 -14.89 -7.51 -3.81
N GLY A 352 -13.66 -7.35 -4.33
CA GLY A 352 -13.00 -6.05 -4.43
C GLY A 352 -13.57 -5.17 -5.55
N ARG A 353 -13.28 -3.85 -5.49
CA ARG A 353 -13.80 -2.86 -6.45
C ARG A 353 -13.10 -2.89 -7.82
N LEU A 354 -11.77 -3.01 -7.85
CA LEU A 354 -10.98 -3.13 -9.09
C LEU A 354 -10.76 -4.58 -9.55
N SER A 355 -10.66 -5.52 -8.62
CA SER A 355 -10.54 -6.96 -8.90
C SER A 355 -11.51 -7.73 -8.01
N SER A 356 -12.25 -8.67 -8.60
CA SER A 356 -13.28 -9.43 -7.85
C SER A 356 -12.67 -10.36 -6.81
N ARG A 357 -11.54 -11.01 -7.11
CA ARG A 357 -10.88 -11.99 -6.23
C ARG A 357 -10.03 -11.30 -5.17
N LYS A 358 -10.70 -10.68 -4.19
CA LYS A 358 -10.12 -10.04 -3.01
C LYS A 358 -10.92 -10.44 -1.74
N PRO A 359 -10.32 -10.44 -0.53
CA PRO A 359 -8.88 -10.32 -0.28
C PRO A 359 -8.10 -11.45 -0.95
N ASP A 360 -6.79 -11.31 -1.13
CA ASP A 360 -5.97 -12.35 -1.74
C ASP A 360 -5.71 -13.47 -0.73
N LEU A 361 -5.36 -13.13 0.51
CA LEU A 361 -5.13 -14.10 1.59
C LEU A 361 -5.39 -13.45 2.95
N CYS A 362 -5.38 -14.24 4.01
CA CYS A 362 -5.42 -13.76 5.38
C CYS A 362 -4.09 -13.94 6.11
N ALA A 363 -3.87 -13.10 7.12
CA ALA A 363 -2.78 -13.23 8.07
C ALA A 363 -3.24 -12.92 9.50
N TYR A 364 -2.38 -13.21 10.46
CA TYR A 364 -2.73 -13.17 11.88
C TYR A 364 -2.91 -11.74 12.39
N THR A 365 -3.94 -11.54 13.19
CA THR A 365 -4.29 -10.31 13.89
C THR A 365 -4.96 -10.64 15.23
N HIS A 366 -5.31 -9.62 16.01
CA HIS A 366 -6.05 -9.72 17.25
C HIS A 366 -5.30 -10.51 18.34
N PHE A 367 -4.01 -10.25 18.50
CA PHE A 367 -3.12 -10.90 19.47
C PHE A 367 -2.46 -9.88 20.41
N ALA A 368 -2.02 -10.32 21.59
CA ALA A 368 -1.24 -9.47 22.48
C ALA A 368 0.13 -9.21 21.85
N GLY A 369 0.44 -7.94 21.56
CA GLY A 369 1.55 -7.57 20.68
C GLY A 369 2.33 -6.36 21.16
N SER A 370 2.41 -5.36 20.29
CA SER A 370 3.26 -4.17 20.40
C SER A 370 2.89 -3.23 21.54
N GLU A 371 1.69 -3.33 22.09
CA GLU A 371 1.07 -2.36 23.01
C GLU A 371 0.96 -0.93 22.44
N ALA A 372 1.26 -0.74 21.15
CA ALA A 372 1.37 0.59 20.55
C ALA A 372 0.00 1.21 20.22
N SER A 373 -1.06 0.40 20.11
CA SER A 373 -2.43 0.84 19.79
C SER A 373 -3.48 0.28 20.75
N GLY A 374 -3.06 -0.14 21.96
CA GLY A 374 -3.92 -0.76 22.97
C GLY A 374 -3.41 -2.13 23.42
N GLY A 375 -4.24 -2.89 24.13
CA GLY A 375 -3.85 -4.20 24.69
C GLY A 375 -3.71 -5.35 23.68
N ALA A 376 -4.13 -5.14 22.43
CA ALA A 376 -3.98 -6.10 21.35
C ALA A 376 -3.57 -5.38 20.06
N ASP A 377 -2.71 -6.01 19.27
CA ASP A 377 -2.48 -5.64 17.87
C ASP A 377 -3.62 -6.26 17.06
N THR A 378 -4.43 -5.41 16.43
CA THR A 378 -5.76 -5.77 15.94
C THR A 378 -6.08 -5.04 14.64
N GLY A 379 -7.02 -5.56 13.87
CA GLY A 379 -7.38 -5.03 12.55
C GLY A 379 -6.67 -5.78 11.43
N THR A 380 -7.22 -5.65 10.22
CA THR A 380 -6.46 -6.01 9.01
C THR A 380 -5.15 -5.21 8.90
N SER A 381 -5.06 -4.09 9.63
CA SER A 381 -3.85 -3.31 9.87
C SER A 381 -2.72 -4.04 10.60
N ALA A 382 -3.00 -5.04 11.43
CA ALA A 382 -1.99 -5.91 12.04
C ALA A 382 -1.70 -7.14 11.16
N ALA A 383 -2.72 -7.67 10.47
CA ALA A 383 -2.55 -8.79 9.54
C ALA A 383 -1.65 -8.44 8.34
N CYS A 384 -1.85 -7.27 7.73
CA CYS A 384 -1.06 -6.80 6.59
C CYS A 384 0.47 -6.79 6.86
N PRO A 385 0.97 -6.15 7.93
CA PRO A 385 2.38 -6.16 8.25
C PRO A 385 2.90 -7.55 8.65
N VAL A 386 2.10 -8.39 9.33
CA VAL A 386 2.48 -9.80 9.56
C VAL A 386 2.79 -10.51 8.22
N ALA A 387 1.90 -10.36 7.22
CA ALA A 387 2.14 -10.92 5.89
C ALA A 387 3.35 -10.27 5.19
N ALA A 388 3.51 -8.95 5.31
CA ALA A 388 4.64 -8.22 4.73
C ALA A 388 5.98 -8.69 5.32
N GLY A 389 6.01 -9.04 6.61
CA GLY A 389 7.15 -9.65 7.28
C GLY A 389 7.54 -10.99 6.65
N VAL A 390 6.58 -11.87 6.36
CA VAL A 390 6.84 -13.14 5.66
C VAL A 390 7.41 -12.89 4.26
N VAL A 391 6.80 -11.97 3.50
CA VAL A 391 7.30 -11.58 2.18
C VAL A 391 8.75 -11.09 2.27
N ALA A 392 9.05 -10.21 3.23
CA ALA A 392 10.40 -9.69 3.43
C ALA A 392 11.41 -10.78 3.84
N ALA A 393 11.01 -11.73 4.69
CA ALA A 393 11.85 -12.86 5.06
C ALA A 393 12.23 -13.71 3.83
N VAL A 394 11.26 -14.02 2.96
CA VAL A 394 11.53 -14.79 1.73
C VAL A 394 12.43 -14.01 0.76
N ARG A 395 12.24 -12.69 0.67
CA ARG A 395 13.03 -11.79 -0.17
C ARG A 395 14.52 -11.73 0.18
N THR A 396 14.93 -12.19 1.36
CA THR A 396 16.36 -12.33 1.72
C THR A 396 17.14 -13.17 0.70
N GLN A 397 16.53 -14.20 0.11
CA GLN A 397 17.21 -15.08 -0.87
C GLN A 397 16.57 -15.09 -2.26
N ARG A 398 15.46 -14.37 -2.43
CA ARG A 398 14.68 -14.32 -3.67
C ARG A 398 14.41 -12.87 -4.04
N PRO A 399 15.43 -12.11 -4.48
CA PRO A 399 15.24 -10.74 -4.94
C PRO A 399 14.25 -10.68 -6.11
N ALA A 400 13.65 -9.52 -6.33
CA ALA A 400 12.60 -9.29 -7.33
C ALA A 400 13.03 -9.67 -8.76
N THR A 401 14.32 -9.60 -9.06
CA THR A 401 14.90 -9.99 -10.35
C THR A 401 14.96 -11.50 -10.57
N ARG A 402 14.86 -12.32 -9.51
CA ARG A 402 14.82 -13.79 -9.60
C ARG A 402 13.42 -14.36 -9.48
N LEU A 403 12.55 -13.69 -8.73
CA LEU A 403 11.14 -14.04 -8.54
C LEU A 403 10.38 -12.72 -8.60
N SER A 404 9.65 -12.43 -9.68
CA SER A 404 8.94 -11.14 -9.77
C SER A 404 7.86 -11.01 -8.69
N PRO A 405 7.42 -9.79 -8.32
CA PRO A 405 6.30 -9.61 -7.39
C PRO A 405 5.04 -10.38 -7.82
N GLU A 406 4.66 -10.33 -9.10
CA GLU A 406 3.55 -11.13 -9.65
C GLU A 406 3.73 -12.64 -9.44
N GLN A 407 4.92 -13.18 -9.72
CA GLN A 407 5.22 -14.59 -9.51
C GLN A 407 5.19 -14.95 -8.03
N PHE A 408 5.69 -14.07 -7.16
CA PHE A 408 5.67 -14.31 -5.74
C PHE A 408 4.25 -14.27 -5.18
N ARG A 409 3.42 -13.30 -5.56
CA ARG A 409 1.99 -13.24 -5.22
C ARG A 409 1.26 -14.52 -5.66
N THR A 410 1.53 -15.00 -6.88
CA THR A 410 0.99 -16.29 -7.34
C THR A 410 1.45 -17.48 -6.49
N LEU A 411 2.70 -17.48 -6.05
CA LEU A 411 3.23 -18.49 -5.15
C LEU A 411 2.49 -18.45 -3.80
N LEU A 412 2.33 -17.26 -3.20
CA LEU A 412 1.58 -17.07 -1.95
C LEU A 412 0.16 -17.63 -2.05
N HIS A 413 -0.55 -17.36 -3.15
CA HIS A 413 -1.90 -17.90 -3.38
C HIS A 413 -1.94 -19.43 -3.44
N ARG A 414 -0.92 -20.05 -4.05
CA ARG A 414 -0.88 -21.52 -4.23
C ARG A 414 -0.45 -22.27 -2.99
N THR A 415 0.23 -21.59 -2.07
CA THR A 415 0.80 -22.20 -0.87
C THR A 415 0.05 -21.81 0.38
N ALA A 416 -0.92 -20.89 0.32
CA ALA A 416 -1.75 -20.53 1.46
C ALA A 416 -2.47 -21.77 2.02
N ASP A 417 -2.63 -21.80 3.34
CA ASP A 417 -3.40 -22.80 4.07
C ASP A 417 -4.89 -22.55 3.81
N ASP A 418 -5.46 -23.29 2.86
CA ASP A 418 -6.85 -23.16 2.42
C ASP A 418 -7.81 -23.56 3.56
N ARG A 419 -8.47 -22.55 4.13
CA ARG A 419 -9.50 -22.72 5.17
C ARG A 419 -10.91 -22.81 4.61
N SER A 420 -11.07 -22.73 3.30
CA SER A 420 -12.36 -22.81 2.62
C SER A 420 -12.79 -24.26 2.38
N THR A 421 -14.00 -24.42 1.85
CA THR A 421 -14.45 -25.73 1.36
C THR A 421 -13.83 -26.10 0.01
N VAL A 422 -13.57 -25.12 -0.87
CA VAL A 422 -12.98 -25.32 -2.22
C VAL A 422 -12.24 -24.06 -2.68
N GLY A 423 -10.94 -23.94 -2.40
CA GLY A 423 -10.07 -22.94 -2.99
C GLY A 423 -10.38 -21.50 -2.56
N PHE A 424 -10.63 -20.63 -3.54
CA PHE A 424 -10.79 -19.20 -3.25
C PHE A 424 -12.20 -18.88 -2.74
N ASP A 425 -12.28 -18.08 -1.68
CA ASP A 425 -13.51 -17.45 -1.21
C ASP A 425 -13.32 -15.96 -0.85
N HIS A 426 -14.41 -15.28 -0.52
CA HIS A 426 -14.40 -13.84 -0.21
C HIS A 426 -14.13 -13.51 1.28
N ASP A 427 -13.97 -14.51 2.13
CA ASP A 427 -13.65 -14.40 3.55
C ASP A 427 -12.14 -14.56 3.80
N TYR A 428 -11.54 -15.62 3.28
CA TYR A 428 -10.13 -16.01 3.46
C TYR A 428 -9.26 -15.78 2.23
N GLY A 429 -9.86 -15.41 1.09
CA GLY A 429 -9.12 -15.35 -0.17
C GLY A 429 -8.68 -16.76 -0.58
N TYR A 430 -7.38 -16.97 -0.79
CA TYR A 430 -6.79 -18.29 -1.03
C TYR A 430 -6.45 -19.06 0.26
N GLY A 431 -6.64 -18.47 1.44
CA GLY A 431 -6.32 -19.09 2.72
C GLY A 431 -5.44 -18.22 3.62
N VAL A 432 -4.88 -18.81 4.68
CA VAL A 432 -3.95 -18.14 5.60
C VAL A 432 -2.53 -18.25 5.09
N ILE A 433 -1.72 -17.19 5.23
CA ILE A 433 -0.31 -17.21 4.82
C ILE A 433 0.46 -18.36 5.51
N ASP A 434 1.14 -19.20 4.71
CA ASP A 434 1.81 -20.42 5.17
C ASP A 434 3.29 -20.46 4.73
N PRO A 435 4.22 -19.97 5.58
CA PRO A 435 5.66 -19.98 5.26
C PRO A 435 6.25 -21.37 4.96
N PRO A 436 5.91 -22.45 5.69
CA PRO A 436 6.26 -23.82 5.31
C PRO A 436 5.89 -24.19 3.86
N GLY A 437 4.64 -23.92 3.44
CA GLY A 437 4.18 -24.16 2.07
C GLY A 437 5.00 -23.38 1.03
N ILE A 438 5.32 -22.11 1.33
CA ILE A 438 6.16 -21.25 0.49
C ILE A 438 7.56 -21.87 0.31
N LEU A 439 8.23 -22.22 1.41
CA LEU A 439 9.58 -22.79 1.37
C LEU A 439 9.61 -24.14 0.63
N ALA A 440 8.63 -25.01 0.87
CA ALA A 440 8.52 -26.28 0.18
C ALA A 440 8.37 -26.09 -1.35
N ALA A 441 7.58 -25.12 -1.78
CA ALA A 441 7.41 -24.81 -3.20
C ALA A 441 8.68 -24.22 -3.83
N LEU A 442 9.39 -23.32 -3.14
CA LEU A 442 10.67 -22.77 -3.59
C LEU A 442 11.77 -23.84 -3.70
N GLY A 443 11.80 -24.80 -2.77
CA GLY A 443 12.74 -25.92 -2.78
C GLY A 443 12.55 -26.84 -3.98
N ARG A 444 11.29 -27.17 -4.33
CA ARG A 444 10.98 -27.98 -5.52
C ARG A 444 11.46 -27.33 -6.81
N GLN A 445 11.27 -26.01 -6.96
CA GLN A 445 11.70 -25.28 -8.15
C GLN A 445 13.23 -25.29 -8.36
N ALA A 446 14.01 -25.27 -7.27
CA ALA A 446 15.46 -25.36 -7.33
C ALA A 446 15.94 -26.75 -7.79
N GLY A 447 15.30 -27.82 -7.31
CA GLY A 447 15.61 -29.20 -7.71
C GLY A 447 15.37 -29.48 -9.20
N THR A 448 14.26 -28.99 -9.76
CA THR A 448 13.95 -29.12 -11.20
C THR A 448 14.83 -28.32 -12.14
N ARG A 449 15.59 -27.31 -11.66
CA ARG A 449 16.55 -26.56 -12.48
C ARG A 449 17.97 -27.13 -12.43
N ALA A 450 18.25 -28.02 -11.48
CA ALA A 450 19.55 -28.66 -11.30
C ALA A 450 19.62 -30.08 -11.92
N ALA A 451 18.47 -30.65 -12.27
CA ALA A 451 18.32 -31.85 -13.11
C ALA A 451 18.12 -31.43 -14.57
#